data_AF-A0A510TXI6-F1
#
_entry.id   AF-A0A510TXI6-F1
#
_cell.length_a   1.000
_cell.length_b   1.000
_cell.length_c   1.000
_cell.angle_alpha   90.00
_cell.angle_beta   90.00
_cell.angle_gamma   90.00
#
_symmetry.space_group_name_H-M   'P 1'
#
loop_
_entity.id
_entity.type
_entity.pdbx_description
1 polymer ?
#
loop_
_entity_poly.entity_id
_entity_poly.type
_entity_poly.pdbx_seq_one_letter_code
_entity_poly.pdbx_strand_id
1 'polypeptide(L)'
;MLIIDGGFARAYQPTTGIGGYTLLYNSYGLQLVTLQPFTTRAKAIAELSDIVTTKRIVEQAIARKTVAETDVGTKLKAQVTQLLALLKTD
;
A
#
# COMPACT_ATOMS: atom_id res chain seq x y z
N MET A 1 6.95 2.86 1.28
CA MET A 1 5.58 2.44 1.62
C MET A 1 5.71 1.31 2.61
N LEU A 2 4.94 1.35 3.69
CA LEU A 2 4.93 0.29 4.69
C LEU A 2 3.52 -0.31 4.73
N ILE A 3 3.47 -1.64 4.78
CA ILE A 3 2.24 -2.41 4.85
C ILE A 3 2.42 -3.38 6.02
N ILE A 4 1.52 -3.32 6.99
CA ILE A 4 1.37 -4.36 8.00
C ILE A 4 0.05 -5.04 7.70
N ASP A 5 0.15 -6.30 7.31
CA ASP A 5 -1.02 -7.11 7.07
C ASP A 5 -1.37 -7.90 8.33
N GLY A 6 -2.53 -7.61 8.91
CA GLY A 6 -3.17 -8.49 9.89
C GLY A 6 -3.99 -9.59 9.19
N GLY A 7 -3.70 -9.83 7.91
CA GLY A 7 -4.53 -10.54 6.95
C GLY A 7 -5.04 -11.89 7.44
N PHE A 8 -6.34 -12.09 7.23
CA PHE A 8 -7.05 -13.37 7.29
C PHE A 8 -6.97 -14.09 8.61
N ALA A 9 -7.33 -13.40 9.68
CA ALA A 9 -7.70 -14.04 10.92
C ALA A 9 -9.01 -14.85 10.70
N ARG A 10 -8.89 -16.00 10.01
CA ARG A 10 -10.00 -16.88 9.60
C ARG A 10 -10.87 -17.25 10.79
N ALA A 11 -10.26 -17.39 11.96
CA ALA A 11 -10.94 -17.65 13.23
C ALA A 11 -11.97 -16.56 13.61
N TYR A 12 -11.77 -15.31 13.21
CA TYR A 12 -12.63 -14.17 13.54
C TYR A 12 -13.61 -13.79 12.43
N GLN A 13 -13.47 -14.36 11.23
CA GLN A 13 -14.39 -14.13 10.12
C GLN A 13 -15.85 -14.47 10.46
N PRO A 14 -16.16 -15.59 11.16
CA PRO A 14 -17.55 -15.92 11.53
C PRO A 14 -18.20 -14.86 12.41
N THR A 15 -17.42 -14.16 13.24
CA THR A 15 -17.91 -13.16 14.19
C THR A 15 -17.97 -11.77 13.59
N THR A 16 -16.95 -11.39 12.82
CA THR A 16 -16.76 -10.00 12.35
C THR A 16 -17.24 -9.77 10.93
N GLY A 17 -17.40 -10.84 10.13
CA GLY A 17 -17.79 -10.75 8.72
C GLY A 17 -16.75 -10.13 7.78
N ILE A 18 -15.55 -9.81 8.28
CA ILE A 18 -14.48 -9.16 7.50
C ILE A 18 -13.30 -10.10 7.28
N GLY A 19 -12.63 -9.95 6.14
CA GLY A 19 -11.47 -10.74 5.74
C GLY A 19 -10.20 -10.42 6.54
N GLY A 20 -10.15 -9.24 7.16
CA GLY A 20 -9.05 -8.79 8.00
C GLY A 20 -8.87 -7.28 7.91
N TYR A 21 -7.79 -6.79 8.52
CA TYR A 21 -7.35 -5.42 8.40
C TYR A 21 -5.93 -5.34 7.87
N THR A 22 -5.67 -4.31 7.08
CA THR A 22 -4.34 -3.97 6.61
C THR A 22 -4.05 -2.52 6.98
N LEU A 23 -2.93 -2.28 7.66
CA LEU A 23 -2.44 -0.94 7.97
C LEU A 23 -1.49 -0.50 6.85
N LEU A 24 -1.84 0.58 6.17
CA LEU A 24 -1.09 1.15 5.06
C LEU A 24 -0.48 2.48 5.46
N TYR A 25 0.82 2.65 5.19
CA TYR A 25 1.49 3.93 5.31
C TYR A 25 2.13 4.34 3.98
N ASN A 26 1.70 5.49 3.46
CA ASN A 26 2.23 6.09 2.25
C ASN A 26 2.35 7.62 2.40
N SER A 27 2.67 8.33 1.32
CA SER A 27 2.88 9.78 1.35
C SER A 27 1.68 10.61 1.81
N TYR A 28 0.48 10.03 1.80
CA TYR A 28 -0.75 10.68 2.25
C TYR A 28 -1.03 10.47 3.75
N GLY A 29 -0.32 9.55 4.41
CA GLY A 29 -0.46 9.25 5.83
C GLY A 29 -0.74 7.78 6.10
N LEU A 30 -1.30 7.53 7.28
CA LEU A 30 -1.61 6.20 7.82
C LEU A 30 -3.09 5.87 7.63
N GLN A 31 -3.37 4.73 7.03
CA GLN A 31 -4.72 4.26 6.72
C GLN A 31 -4.92 2.85 7.26
N LEU A 32 -6.01 2.63 7.97
CA LEU A 32 -6.47 1.30 8.32
C LEU A 32 -7.54 0.89 7.30
N VAL A 33 -7.28 -0.19 6.57
CA VAL A 33 -8.17 -0.70 5.52
C VAL A 33 -8.78 -2.00 5.99
N THR A 34 -10.10 -2.07 5.96
CA THR A 34 -10.86 -3.30 6.17
C THR A 34 -11.00 -4.04 4.85
N LEU A 35 -10.62 -5.31 4.82
CA LEU A 35 -10.81 -6.19 3.67
C LEU A 35 -12.08 -7.01 3.85
N GLN A 36 -12.88 -7.19 2.80
CA GLN A 36 -13.93 -8.21 2.82
C GLN A 36 -13.33 -9.62 2.63
N PRO A 37 -13.97 -10.67 3.18
CA PRO A 37 -13.54 -12.04 2.95
C PRO A 37 -13.62 -12.40 1.46
N PHE A 38 -12.69 -13.21 0.99
CA PHE A 38 -12.79 -13.77 -0.34
C PHE A 38 -13.97 -14.73 -0.45
N THR A 39 -14.69 -14.63 -1.56
CA THR A 39 -15.69 -15.63 -1.97
C THR A 39 -15.03 -16.68 -2.89
N THR A 40 -15.83 -17.59 -3.45
CA THR A 40 -15.30 -18.58 -4.40
C THR A 40 -15.01 -17.93 -5.74
N ARG A 41 -14.02 -18.46 -6.47
CA ARG A 41 -13.70 -18.02 -7.85
C ARG A 41 -14.94 -17.99 -8.75
N ALA A 42 -15.76 -19.04 -8.69
CA ALA A 42 -16.98 -19.14 -9.50
C ALA A 42 -17.96 -18.00 -9.18
N LYS A 43 -18.18 -17.70 -7.90
CA LYS A 43 -19.05 -16.61 -7.46
C LYS A 43 -18.50 -15.25 -7.89
N ALA A 44 -17.21 -15.02 -7.69
CA ALA A 44 -16.57 -13.75 -8.06
C ALA A 44 -16.65 -13.45 -9.57
N ILE A 45 -16.49 -14.49 -10.41
CA ILE A 45 -16.66 -14.35 -11.86
C ILE A 45 -18.13 -14.09 -12.23
N ALA A 46 -19.06 -14.84 -11.63
CA ALA A 46 -20.49 -14.70 -11.93
C ALA A 46 -21.05 -13.33 -11.52
N GLU A 47 -20.62 -12.80 -10.39
CA GLU A 47 -21.08 -11.53 -9.84
C GLU A 47 -20.23 -10.33 -10.29
N LEU A 48 -19.14 -10.57 -11.05
CA LEU A 48 -18.13 -9.57 -11.39
C LEU A 48 -17.65 -8.78 -10.15
N SER A 49 -17.60 -9.46 -9.00
CA SER A 49 -17.29 -8.83 -7.72
C SER A 49 -15.77 -8.69 -7.55
N ASP A 50 -15.30 -7.48 -7.29
CA ASP A 50 -13.92 -7.21 -6.88
C ASP A 50 -13.79 -7.13 -5.35
N ILE A 51 -12.56 -7.02 -4.84
CA ILE A 51 -12.28 -6.85 -3.42
C ILE A 51 -12.84 -5.51 -2.94
N VAL A 52 -13.95 -5.57 -2.22
CA VAL A 52 -14.50 -4.39 -1.55
C VAL A 52 -13.66 -4.07 -0.33
N THR A 53 -13.20 -2.82 -0.25
CA THR A 53 -12.43 -2.32 0.89
C THR A 53 -13.07 -1.07 1.47
N THR A 54 -13.07 -0.97 2.80
CA THR A 54 -13.46 0.24 3.50
C THR A 54 -12.22 0.88 4.11
N LYS A 55 -12.00 2.17 3.85
CA LYS A 55 -10.82 2.89 4.34
C LYS A 55 -11.19 3.76 5.53
N ARG A 56 -10.47 3.61 6.63
CA ARG A 56 -10.48 4.55 7.75
C ARG A 56 -9.12 5.24 7.82
N ILE A 57 -9.13 6.57 7.68
CA ILE A 57 -7.91 7.36 7.86
C ILE A 57 -7.61 7.41 9.35
N VAL A 58 -6.41 6.97 9.74
CA VAL A 58 -5.94 6.98 11.14
C VAL A 58 -5.13 8.25 11.39
N GLU A 59 -4.30 8.63 10.42
CA GLU A 59 -3.46 9.82 10.49
C GLU A 59 -3.28 10.40 9.08
N GLN A 60 -3.47 11.71 8.92
CA GLN A 60 -3.15 12.40 7.67
C GLN A 60 -1.77 13.03 7.78
N ALA A 61 -0.98 12.89 6.72
CA ALA A 61 0.30 13.58 6.65
C ALA A 61 0.07 15.09 6.50
N ILE A 62 0.64 15.91 7.40
CA ILE A 62 0.56 17.38 7.34
C ILE A 62 1.19 17.91 6.05
N ALA A 63 2.26 17.26 5.59
CA ALA A 63 2.90 17.51 4.31
C ALA A 63 3.23 16.18 3.63
N ARG A 64 3.04 16.13 2.31
CA ARG A 64 3.30 14.92 1.53
C ARG A 64 4.80 14.71 1.37
N LYS A 65 5.32 13.58 1.85
CA LYS A 65 6.69 13.13 1.56
C LYS A 65 6.82 12.64 0.12
N THR A 66 7.72 13.23 -0.65
CA THR A 66 8.04 12.82 -2.02
C THR A 66 9.10 11.73 -2.06
N VAL A 67 9.25 11.04 -3.20
CA VAL A 67 10.31 10.03 -3.39
C VAL A 67 11.69 10.64 -3.20
N ALA A 68 11.89 11.90 -3.62
CA ALA A 68 13.15 12.62 -3.55
C ALA A 68 13.67 12.86 -2.11
N GLU A 69 12.80 12.70 -1.11
CA GLU A 69 13.07 12.84 0.33
C GLU A 69 13.22 11.48 1.03
N THR A 70 13.23 10.38 0.27
CA THR A 70 13.48 9.02 0.78
C THR A 70 14.93 8.60 0.51
N ASP A 71 15.40 7.57 1.20
CA ASP A 71 16.74 6.99 0.95
C ASP A 71 16.87 6.49 -0.50
N VAL A 72 15.78 6.00 -1.09
CA VAL A 72 15.70 5.64 -2.51
C VAL A 72 15.91 6.88 -3.38
N GLY A 73 15.25 7.99 -3.06
CA GLY A 73 15.44 9.27 -3.76
C GLY A 73 16.87 9.76 -3.70
N THR A 74 17.54 9.64 -2.54
CA THR A 74 18.95 9.98 -2.39
C THR A 74 19.83 9.12 -3.30
N LYS A 75 19.59 7.80 -3.34
CA LYS A 75 20.32 6.87 -4.24
C LYS A 75 20.08 7.20 -5.72
N LEU A 76 18.84 7.49 -6.11
CA LEU A 76 18.49 7.86 -7.48
C LEU A 76 19.19 9.16 -7.91
N LYS A 77 19.20 10.18 -7.05
CA LYS A 77 19.92 11.43 -7.33
C LYS A 77 21.42 11.19 -7.52
N ALA A 78 22.03 10.35 -6.67
CA ALA A 78 23.43 9.98 -6.82
C ALA A 78 23.71 9.26 -8.14
N GLN A 79 22.84 8.31 -8.53
CA GLN A 79 22.94 7.61 -9.81
C GLN A 79 22.81 8.57 -11.00
N VAL A 80 21.87 9.52 -10.95
CA VAL A 80 21.73 10.56 -11.99
C VAL A 80 23.01 11.39 -12.11
N THR A 81 23.59 11.85 -11.00
CA THR A 81 24.86 12.59 -11.01
C THR A 81 25.99 11.77 -11.62
N GLN A 82 26.09 10.49 -11.27
CA GLN A 82 27.10 9.59 -11.82
C GLN A 82 26.93 9.41 -13.33
N LEU A 83 25.71 9.17 -13.80
CA LEU A 83 25.42 9.01 -15.23
C LEU A 83 25.73 10.30 -16.01
N LEU A 84 25.39 11.47 -15.45
CA LEU A 84 25.71 12.76 -16.05
C LEU A 84 27.21 13.04 -16.11
N ALA A 85 27.99 12.55 -15.14
CA ALA A 85 29.45 12.65 -15.19
C ALA A 85 30.04 11.79 -16.31
N LEU A 86 29.54 10.56 -16.47
CA LEU A 86 29.97 9.66 -17.55
C LEU A 86 29.69 10.26 -18.93
N LEU A 87 28.54 10.91 -19.12
CA LEU A 87 28.18 11.58 -20.38
C LEU A 87 29.01 12.81 -20.73
N LYS A 88 29.71 13.42 -19.76
CA LYS A 88 30.56 14.60 -19.99
C LYS A 88 32.00 14.24 -20.34
N THR A 89 32.31 12.95 -20.40
CA THR A 89 33.65 12.45 -20.72
C THR A 89 33.67 12.11 -22.20
N ASP A 90 33.68 13.15 -23.04
CA ASP A 90 34.00 13.12 -24.48
C ASP A 90 34.93 14.30 -24.79
#